data_AF-A0A7X6ZCY7-F1
#
_entry.id   AF-A0A7X6ZCY7-F1
#
_cell.length_a   1.000
_cell.length_b   1.000
_cell.length_c   1.000
_cell.angle_alpha   90.00
_cell.angle_beta   90.00
_cell.angle_gamma   90.00
#
_symmetry.space_group_name_H-M   'P 1'
#
loop_
_entity.id
_entity.type
_entity.pdbx_description
1 polymer ?
#
loop_
_entity_poly.entity_id
_entity_poly.type
_entity_poly.pdbx_seq_one_letter_code
_entity_poly.pdbx_strand_id
1 'polypeptide(L)'
;MRYEGNIFRPPSEARSYILQCTVGCTHNRCTFCAMYKDKKYHVRPMTEIKEDIKMAEHYYHDVEKVFLADGDALAMPVSDLLEILEELYKAFPSLKHVGIYASPDSILKKEITELTALKAAGLTIAYLGVETGDPELLEDIRKGVTYEEMAEAGKRIRR
;
A
#
# COMPACT_ATOMS: atom_id res chain seq x y z
N MET A 1 5.94 -17.95 1.26
CA MET A 1 5.88 -16.48 1.30
C MET A 1 7.23 -15.95 0.89
N ARG A 2 7.28 -14.99 -0.03
CA ARG A 2 8.52 -14.41 -0.57
C ARG A 2 8.62 -12.93 -0.19
N TYR A 3 9.83 -12.48 0.14
CA TYR A 3 10.12 -11.09 0.47
C TYR A 3 11.43 -10.65 -0.18
N GLU A 4 11.44 -9.46 -0.77
CA GLU A 4 12.63 -8.78 -1.27
C GLU A 4 13.03 -7.62 -0.35
N GLY A 5 14.25 -7.72 0.19
CA GLY A 5 14.86 -6.71 1.07
C GLY A 5 14.13 -6.52 2.40
N ASN A 6 14.36 -5.37 3.04
CA ASN A 6 13.76 -5.04 4.33
C ASN A 6 12.26 -4.74 4.19
N ILE A 7 11.45 -5.30 5.08
CA ILE A 7 10.00 -5.10 5.10
C ILE A 7 9.63 -4.19 6.26
N PHE A 8 8.86 -3.16 5.95
CA PHE A 8 8.39 -2.18 6.93
C PHE A 8 6.87 -2.17 7.00
N ARG A 9 6.34 -1.97 8.20
CA ARG A 9 4.91 -1.86 8.46
C ARG A 9 4.66 -0.87 9.60
N PRO A 10 3.50 -0.21 9.64
CA PRO A 10 3.16 0.64 10.77
C PRO A 10 2.84 -0.19 12.02
N PRO A 11 3.00 0.36 13.24
CA PRO A 11 2.75 -0.38 14.48
C PRO A 11 1.34 -1.00 14.59
N SER A 12 0.32 -0.34 14.00
CA SER A 12 -1.05 -0.84 13.92
C SER A 12 -1.21 -2.13 13.11
N GLU A 13 -0.24 -2.47 12.26
CA GLU A 13 -0.22 -3.69 11.43
C GLU A 13 0.69 -4.78 12.01
N ALA A 14 1.07 -4.68 13.29
CA ALA A 14 1.96 -5.63 13.96
C ALA A 14 1.45 -7.10 13.96
N ARG A 15 0.14 -7.31 13.81
CA ARG A 15 -0.49 -8.64 13.76
C ARG A 15 -1.02 -9.03 12.38
N SER A 16 -0.74 -8.23 11.37
CA SER A 16 -1.23 -8.48 10.02
C SER A 16 -0.33 -9.47 9.29
N TYR A 17 -0.92 -10.34 8.47
CA TYR A 17 -0.16 -11.03 7.43
C TYR A 17 0.39 -9.98 6.47
N ILE A 18 1.70 -10.03 6.22
CA ILE A 18 2.38 -9.04 5.39
C ILE A 18 2.50 -9.60 3.97
N LEU A 19 1.78 -9.03 3.03
CA LEU A 19 1.85 -9.39 1.61
C LEU A 19 2.61 -8.29 0.86
N GLN A 20 3.77 -8.64 0.31
CA GLN A 20 4.56 -7.72 -0.50
C GLN A 20 4.06 -7.81 -1.96
N CYS A 21 3.19 -6.90 -2.40
CA CYS A 21 2.70 -6.88 -3.80
C CYS A 21 3.62 -6.06 -4.72
N THR A 22 4.26 -5.04 -4.17
CA THR A 22 5.26 -4.21 -4.85
C THR A 22 6.54 -4.21 -4.02
N VAL A 23 7.64 -3.80 -4.64
CA VAL A 23 8.93 -3.64 -3.95
C VAL A 23 9.33 -2.18 -4.06
N GLY A 24 9.77 -1.55 -2.97
CA GLY A 24 10.25 -0.17 -2.97
C GLY A 24 9.13 0.87 -2.97
N CYS A 25 9.45 2.10 -3.40
CA CYS A 25 8.53 3.24 -3.40
C CYS A 25 8.58 3.92 -4.78
N THR A 26 7.44 4.30 -5.34
CA THR A 26 7.34 5.02 -6.63
C THR A 26 8.08 6.36 -6.63
N HIS A 27 8.07 7.06 -5.49
CA HIS A 27 8.73 8.36 -5.36
C HIS A 27 10.21 8.23 -4.98
N ASN A 28 10.53 7.46 -3.94
CA ASN A 28 11.88 7.14 -3.40
C ASN A 28 12.92 8.30 -3.28
N ARG A 29 12.48 9.57 -3.35
CA ARG A 29 13.37 10.75 -3.36
C ARG A 29 13.37 11.54 -2.06
N CYS A 30 12.51 11.22 -1.10
CA CYS A 30 12.48 11.89 0.20
C CYS A 30 13.87 11.85 0.85
N THR A 31 14.34 12.99 1.38
CA THR A 31 15.72 13.12 1.90
C THR A 31 15.93 12.38 3.22
N PHE A 32 14.89 12.27 4.04
CA PHE A 32 14.94 11.58 5.34
C PHE A 32 14.70 10.05 5.24
N CYS A 33 14.16 9.56 4.12
CA CYS A 33 13.71 8.16 4.04
C CYS A 33 14.90 7.22 3.90
N ALA A 34 15.08 6.32 4.86
CA ALA A 34 16.09 5.24 4.81
C ALA A 34 15.49 3.87 4.43
N MET A 35 14.16 3.77 4.29
CA MET A 35 13.45 2.47 4.20
C MET A 35 13.60 1.79 2.84
N TYR A 36 13.51 2.57 1.75
CA TYR A 36 13.37 2.02 0.39
C TYR A 36 14.53 2.40 -0.54
N LYS A 37 15.61 3.00 -0.02
CA LYS A 37 16.70 3.55 -0.84
C LYS A 37 17.47 2.50 -1.64
N ASP A 38 17.54 1.27 -1.15
CA ASP A 38 18.20 0.15 -1.83
C ASP A 38 17.28 -0.59 -2.80
N LYS A 39 16.01 -0.16 -2.94
CA LYS A 39 14.99 -0.83 -3.75
C LYS A 39 14.56 0.03 -4.93
N LYS A 40 14.40 -0.58 -6.10
CA LYS A 40 13.76 0.03 -7.27
C LYS A 40 12.30 -0.39 -7.33
N TYR A 41 11.40 0.57 -7.53
CA TYR A 41 9.98 0.29 -7.61
C TYR A 41 9.67 -0.68 -8.74
N HIS A 42 8.99 -1.78 -8.40
CA HIS A 42 8.37 -2.66 -9.37
C HIS A 42 7.16 -3.38 -8.75
N VAL A 43 6.24 -3.78 -9.62
CA VAL A 43 5.10 -4.64 -9.25
C VAL A 43 5.56 -6.09 -9.39
N ARG A 44 5.30 -6.92 -8.38
CA ARG A 44 5.62 -8.35 -8.46
C ARG A 44 4.66 -9.07 -9.40
N PRO A 45 5.06 -10.17 -10.04
CA PRO A 45 4.16 -10.95 -10.89
C PRO A 45 2.91 -11.40 -10.12
N MET A 46 1.73 -11.21 -10.70
CA MET A 46 0.45 -11.61 -10.08
C MET A 46 0.43 -13.10 -9.69
N THR A 47 1.08 -13.94 -10.49
CA THR A 47 1.24 -15.38 -10.20
C THR A 47 1.94 -15.62 -8.87
N GLU A 48 3.03 -14.90 -8.59
CA GLU A 48 3.76 -15.04 -7.32
C GLU A 48 2.97 -14.48 -6.14
N ILE A 49 2.25 -13.37 -6.33
CA ILE A 49 1.41 -12.78 -5.29
C ILE A 49 0.31 -13.77 -4.88
N LYS A 50 -0.37 -14.39 -5.85
CA LYS A 50 -1.38 -15.43 -5.58
C LYS A 50 -0.79 -16.67 -4.92
N GLU A 51 0.40 -17.10 -5.33
CA GLU A 51 1.10 -18.19 -4.64
C GLU A 51 1.46 -17.83 -3.20
N ASP A 52 1.84 -16.58 -2.93
CA ASP A 52 2.09 -16.11 -1.56
C ASP A 52 0.81 -16.11 -0.71
N ILE A 53 -0.33 -15.72 -1.27
CA ILE A 53 -1.64 -15.84 -0.61
C ILE A 53 -1.95 -17.31 -0.27
N LYS A 54 -1.78 -18.24 -1.22
CA LYS A 54 -2.00 -19.68 -0.99
C LYS A 54 -1.04 -20.28 0.05
N MET A 55 0.23 -19.86 0.03
CA MET A 55 1.18 -20.29 1.05
C MET A 55 0.79 -19.77 2.44
N ALA A 56 0.27 -18.54 2.52
CA ALA A 56 -0.21 -17.97 3.77
C ALA A 56 -1.51 -18.65 4.25
N GLU A 57 -2.45 -18.96 3.36
CA GLU A 57 -3.62 -19.79 3.66
C GLU A 57 -3.22 -21.15 4.23
N HIS A 58 -2.27 -21.83 3.60
CA HIS A 58 -1.79 -23.12 4.10
C HIS A 58 -1.11 -23.02 5.47
N TYR A 59 -0.34 -21.96 5.70
CA TYR A 59 0.47 -21.81 6.91
C TYR A 59 -0.31 -21.24 8.11
N TYR A 60 -1.12 -20.20 7.89
CA TYR A 60 -1.89 -19.53 8.94
C TYR A 60 -3.28 -20.11 9.11
N HIS A 61 -3.79 -20.86 8.12
CA HIS A 61 -5.17 -21.33 7.98
C HIS A 61 -6.18 -20.20 7.77
N ASP A 62 -6.15 -19.18 8.61
CA ASP A 62 -7.00 -17.99 8.51
C ASP A 62 -6.29 -16.79 9.13
N VAL A 63 -6.61 -15.58 8.67
CA VAL A 63 -6.09 -14.33 9.24
C VAL A 63 -7.17 -13.28 9.27
N GLU A 64 -7.19 -12.45 10.33
CA GLU A 64 -8.14 -11.35 10.42
C GLU A 64 -7.66 -10.05 9.75
N LYS A 65 -6.34 -9.94 9.52
CA LYS A 65 -5.71 -8.73 9.00
C LYS A 65 -4.63 -9.04 7.98
N VAL A 66 -4.62 -8.28 6.88
CA VAL A 66 -3.57 -8.30 5.86
C VAL A 66 -3.03 -6.88 5.65
N PHE A 67 -1.74 -6.77 5.39
CA PHE A 67 -1.08 -5.51 5.05
C PHE A 67 -0.31 -5.66 3.73
N LEU A 68 -0.70 -4.85 2.75
CA LEU A 68 -0.04 -4.72 1.46
C LEU A 68 1.18 -3.80 1.63
N ALA A 69 2.35 -4.41 1.73
CA ALA A 69 3.58 -3.77 2.18
C ALA A 69 4.36 -3.04 1.07
N ASP A 70 5.52 -2.49 1.47
CA ASP A 70 6.40 -1.59 0.72
C ASP A 70 5.81 -0.19 0.47
N GLY A 71 6.60 0.70 -0.13
CA GLY A 71 6.44 2.14 0.01
C GLY A 71 5.29 2.77 -0.77
N ASP A 72 4.69 2.06 -1.73
CA ASP A 72 3.52 2.56 -2.47
C ASP A 72 2.78 1.45 -3.24
N ALA A 73 2.19 0.49 -2.54
CA ALA A 73 1.40 -0.57 -3.19
C ALA A 73 0.14 -0.03 -3.88
N LEU A 74 -0.39 1.13 -3.46
CA LEU A 74 -1.53 1.76 -4.15
C LEU A 74 -1.19 2.20 -5.58
N ALA A 75 0.08 2.31 -5.96
CA ALA A 75 0.48 2.62 -7.33
C ALA A 75 0.13 1.53 -8.36
N MET A 76 -0.21 0.32 -7.91
CA MET A 76 -0.64 -0.76 -8.81
C MET A 76 -1.90 -0.39 -9.62
N PRO A 77 -2.12 -1.03 -10.78
CA PRO A 77 -3.39 -0.97 -11.48
C PRO A 77 -4.55 -1.38 -10.56
N VAL A 78 -5.69 -0.72 -10.72
CA VAL A 78 -6.86 -0.95 -9.86
C VAL A 78 -7.43 -2.34 -10.08
N SER A 79 -7.42 -2.84 -11.32
CA SER A 79 -7.78 -4.22 -11.64
C SER A 79 -7.00 -5.23 -10.82
N ASP A 80 -5.69 -5.04 -10.72
CA ASP A 80 -4.78 -5.96 -10.04
C ASP A 80 -5.00 -5.92 -8.53
N LEU A 81 -5.23 -4.73 -7.97
CA LEU A 81 -5.57 -4.59 -6.54
C LEU A 81 -6.93 -5.23 -6.22
N LEU A 82 -7.93 -5.07 -7.08
CA LEU A 82 -9.24 -5.71 -6.90
C LEU A 82 -9.12 -7.24 -6.95
N GLU A 83 -8.32 -7.77 -7.88
CA GLU A 83 -8.04 -9.20 -7.98
C GLU A 83 -7.31 -9.71 -6.72
N ILE A 84 -6.33 -8.97 -6.20
CA ILE A 84 -5.63 -9.33 -4.95
C ILE A 84 -6.60 -9.34 -3.76
N LEU A 85 -7.45 -8.31 -3.63
CA LEU A 85 -8.45 -8.25 -2.56
C LEU A 85 -9.41 -9.43 -2.65
N GLU A 86 -9.91 -9.74 -3.83
CA GLU A 86 -10.78 -10.89 -4.06
C GLU A 86 -10.11 -12.21 -3.64
N GLU A 87 -8.87 -12.45 -4.03
CA GLU A 87 -8.12 -13.65 -3.64
C GLU A 87 -7.88 -13.72 -2.12
N LEU A 88 -7.59 -12.59 -1.47
CA LEU A 88 -7.43 -12.52 -0.02
C LEU A 88 -8.72 -12.86 0.73
N TYR A 89 -9.86 -12.28 0.33
CA TYR A 89 -11.15 -12.55 0.97
C TYR A 89 -11.67 -13.96 0.69
N LYS A 90 -11.27 -14.59 -0.41
CA LYS A 90 -11.52 -16.02 -0.66
C LYS A 90 -10.68 -16.92 0.25
N ALA A 91 -9.39 -16.61 0.40
CA ALA A 91 -8.45 -17.42 1.18
C ALA A 91 -8.65 -17.31 2.69
N PHE A 92 -9.17 -16.18 3.18
CA PHE A 92 -9.24 -15.88 4.61
C PHE A 92 -10.67 -15.48 5.02
N PRO A 93 -11.53 -16.43 5.38
CA PRO A 93 -12.93 -16.16 5.75
C PRO A 93 -13.10 -15.21 6.94
N SER A 94 -12.11 -15.13 7.85
CA SER A 94 -12.14 -14.21 8.99
C SER A 94 -11.53 -12.83 8.69
N LEU A 95 -11.11 -12.57 7.45
CA LEU A 95 -10.48 -11.31 7.06
C LEU A 95 -11.42 -10.13 7.27
N LYS A 96 -11.01 -9.18 8.11
CA LYS A 96 -11.78 -7.98 8.46
C LYS A 96 -11.09 -6.70 8.03
N HIS A 97 -9.80 -6.78 7.68
CA HIS A 97 -8.97 -5.60 7.47
C HIS A 97 -7.88 -5.85 6.44
N VAL A 98 -7.82 -4.99 5.43
CA VAL A 98 -6.69 -4.92 4.49
C VAL A 98 -6.15 -3.49 4.51
N GLY A 99 -4.90 -3.34 4.95
CA GLY A 99 -4.19 -2.08 4.96
C GLY A 99 -3.16 -1.95 3.84
N ILE A 100 -2.87 -0.72 3.43
CA ILE A 100 -1.90 -0.43 2.35
C ILE A 100 -1.10 0.83 2.63
N TYR A 101 0.16 0.90 2.21
CA TYR A 101 0.85 2.18 2.07
C TYR A 101 0.45 2.89 0.77
N ALA A 102 0.16 4.18 0.86
CA ALA A 102 -0.27 4.98 -0.27
C ALA A 102 0.52 6.29 -0.34
N SER A 103 1.14 6.56 -1.50
CA SER A 103 1.72 7.88 -1.76
C SER A 103 0.63 8.90 -2.17
N PRO A 104 0.82 10.20 -1.90
CA PRO A 104 -0.12 11.22 -2.34
C PRO A 104 -0.26 11.25 -3.88
N ASP A 105 0.84 11.08 -4.61
CA ASP A 105 0.84 11.01 -6.08
C ASP A 105 -0.03 9.87 -6.62
N SER A 106 0.08 8.66 -6.04
CA SER A 106 -0.73 7.51 -6.43
C SER A 106 -2.22 7.69 -6.13
N ILE A 107 -2.56 8.40 -5.06
CA ILE A 107 -3.96 8.75 -4.74
C ILE A 107 -4.50 9.75 -5.78
N LEU A 108 -3.72 10.78 -6.11
CA LEU A 108 -4.14 11.84 -7.03
C LEU A 108 -4.34 11.34 -8.46
N LYS A 109 -3.56 10.33 -8.87
CA LYS A 109 -3.65 9.67 -10.19
C LYS A 109 -4.83 8.72 -10.36
N LYS A 110 -5.49 8.30 -9.27
CA LYS A 110 -6.63 7.37 -9.32
C LYS A 110 -7.94 8.11 -9.33
N GLU A 111 -8.86 7.72 -10.20
CA GLU A 111 -10.22 8.26 -10.21
C GLU A 111 -10.93 7.98 -8.89
N ILE A 112 -11.87 8.87 -8.51
CA ILE A 112 -12.65 8.67 -7.29
C ILE A 112 -13.40 7.34 -7.31
N THR A 113 -13.94 6.96 -8.48
CA THR A 113 -14.63 5.68 -8.67
C THR A 113 -13.71 4.50 -8.38
N GLU A 114 -12.45 4.55 -8.80
CA GLU A 114 -11.44 3.53 -8.52
C GLU A 114 -11.15 3.40 -7.02
N LEU A 115 -10.94 4.52 -6.33
CA LEU A 115 -10.71 4.53 -4.88
C LEU A 115 -11.92 3.96 -4.11
N THR A 116 -13.13 4.36 -4.50
CA THR A 116 -14.36 3.82 -3.89
C THR A 116 -14.58 2.35 -4.19
N ALA A 117 -14.15 1.86 -5.37
CA ALA A 117 -14.23 0.45 -5.72
C ALA A 117 -13.27 -0.39 -4.83
N LEU A 118 -12.05 0.08 -4.61
CA LEU A 118 -11.10 -0.58 -3.69
C LEU A 118 -11.64 -0.65 -2.27
N LYS A 119 -12.24 0.45 -1.78
CA LYS A 119 -12.89 0.50 -0.47
C LYS A 119 -14.05 -0.49 -0.39
N ALA A 120 -14.91 -0.54 -1.40
CA ALA A 120 -16.03 -1.48 -1.48
C ALA A 120 -15.56 -2.95 -1.54
N ALA A 121 -14.40 -3.20 -2.16
CA ALA A 121 -13.76 -4.51 -2.21
C ALA A 121 -13.01 -4.89 -0.91
N GLY A 122 -13.05 -4.05 0.13
CA GLY A 122 -12.50 -4.36 1.46
C GLY A 122 -11.10 -3.80 1.75
N LEU A 123 -10.61 -2.85 0.96
CA LEU A 123 -9.46 -2.04 1.37
C LEU A 123 -9.90 -1.08 2.49
N THR A 124 -9.51 -1.39 3.73
CA THR A 124 -10.04 -0.70 4.92
C THR A 124 -9.21 0.49 5.38
N ILE A 125 -7.89 0.48 5.13
CA ILE A 125 -7.01 1.58 5.53
C ILE A 125 -5.93 1.85 4.48
N ALA A 126 -5.67 3.13 4.23
CA ALA A 126 -4.51 3.60 3.48
C ALA A 126 -3.64 4.49 4.38
N TYR A 127 -2.38 4.11 4.57
CA TYR A 127 -1.40 4.90 5.30
C TYR A 127 -0.76 5.91 4.35
N LEU A 128 -1.23 7.16 4.44
CA LEU A 128 -0.69 8.28 3.69
C LEU A 128 0.47 8.93 4.47
N GLY A 129 1.66 8.94 3.86
CA GLY A 129 2.79 9.69 4.41
C GLY A 129 2.62 11.19 4.16
N VAL A 130 2.12 11.94 5.15
CA VAL A 130 1.96 13.40 5.08
C VAL A 130 3.27 14.13 5.38
N GLU A 131 3.99 13.67 6.41
CA GLU A 131 5.22 14.25 6.98
C GLU A 131 5.08 15.66 7.57
N THR A 132 4.54 16.62 6.81
CA THR A 132 4.38 18.02 7.22
C THR A 132 3.32 18.72 6.35
N GLY A 133 2.76 19.82 6.87
CA GLY A 133 1.92 20.76 6.11
C GLY A 133 2.64 22.05 5.74
N ASP A 134 3.92 22.18 6.07
CA ASP A 134 4.74 23.34 5.73
C ASP A 134 5.26 23.23 4.28
N PRO A 135 4.92 24.18 3.38
CA PRO A 135 5.36 24.16 1.99
C PRO A 135 6.88 24.16 1.82
N GLU A 136 7.63 24.96 2.60
CA GLU A 136 9.09 25.04 2.48
C GLU A 136 9.72 23.70 2.89
N LEU A 137 9.23 23.10 3.98
CA LEU A 137 9.73 21.82 4.43
C LEU A 137 9.38 20.67 3.46
N LEU A 138 8.22 20.71 2.78
CA LEU A 138 7.87 19.73 1.74
C LEU A 138 8.87 19.75 0.57
N GLU A 139 9.31 20.93 0.17
CA GLU A 139 10.34 21.11 -0.87
C GLU A 139 11.71 20.61 -0.38
N ASP A 140 12.13 21.02 0.82
CA ASP A 140 13.41 20.64 1.42
C ASP A 140 13.54 19.13 1.58
N ILE A 141 12.48 18.47 2.05
CA ILE A 141 12.47 17.00 2.19
C ILE A 141 12.24 16.28 0.88
N ARG A 142 12.02 17.01 -0.22
CA ARG A 142 11.67 16.50 -1.55
C ARG A 142 10.49 15.55 -1.49
N LYS A 143 9.39 15.94 -0.84
CA LYS A 143 8.20 15.08 -0.71
C LYS A 143 7.52 14.80 -2.05
N GLY A 144 7.69 15.71 -3.02
CA GLY A 144 7.21 15.56 -4.39
C GLY A 144 5.76 15.92 -4.61
N VAL A 145 5.13 16.61 -3.65
CA VAL A 145 3.78 17.19 -3.76
C VAL A 145 3.72 18.51 -2.99
N THR A 146 2.80 19.40 -3.38
CA THR A 146 2.50 20.63 -2.63
C THR A 146 1.58 20.36 -1.44
N TYR A 147 1.38 21.39 -0.61
CA TYR A 147 0.39 21.35 0.47
C TYR A 147 -1.03 21.07 -0.07
N GLU A 148 -1.43 21.74 -1.15
CA GLU A 148 -2.74 21.61 -1.76
C GLU A 148 -2.97 20.20 -2.31
N GLU A 149 -1.96 19.65 -2.98
CA GLU A 149 -1.97 18.28 -3.51
C GLU A 149 -2.05 17.24 -2.37
N MET A 150 -1.29 17.44 -1.29
CA MET A 150 -1.35 16.58 -0.11
C MET A 150 -2.74 16.64 0.55
N ALA A 151 -3.30 17.83 0.71
CA ALA A 151 -4.62 18.03 1.28
C ALA A 151 -5.71 17.39 0.40
N GLU A 152 -5.58 17.49 -0.92
CA GLU A 152 -6.51 16.85 -1.85
C GLU A 152 -6.39 15.32 -1.81
N ALA A 153 -5.18 14.76 -1.81
CA ALA A 153 -4.96 13.33 -1.65
C ALA A 153 -5.64 12.81 -0.36
N GLY A 154 -5.45 13.52 0.76
CA GLY A 154 -6.11 13.20 2.04
C GLY A 154 -7.64 13.27 1.99
N LYS A 155 -8.23 14.19 1.20
CA LYS A 155 -9.69 14.26 1.01
C LYS A 155 -10.20 13.12 0.13
N ARG A 156 -9.49 12.78 -0.95
CA ARG A 156 -9.89 11.75 -1.91
C ARG A 156 -9.88 10.36 -1.28
N ILE A 157 -8.81 10.01 -0.58
CA ILE A 157 -8.63 8.66 -0.01
C ILE A 157 -9.59 8.34 1.15
N ARG A 158 -10.27 9.36 1.70
CA ARG A 158 -11.31 9.18 2.73
C ARG A 158 -12.68 8.80 2.16
N ARG A 159 -12.94 9.11 0.88
CA ARG A 159 -14.22 8.85 0.22
C ARG A 159 -14.42 7.35 0.04
#